data_AF-A0A133PJI6-F1
#
_entry.id   AF-A0A133PJI6-F1
#
_cell.length_a   1.000
_cell.length_b   1.000
_cell.length_c   1.000
_cell.angle_alpha   90.00
_cell.angle_beta   90.00
_cell.angle_gamma   90.00
#
_symmetry.space_group_name_H-M   'P 1'
#
loop_
_entity.id
_entity.type
_entity.pdbx_description
1 polymer ?
#
loop_
_entity_poly.entity_id
_entity_poly.type
_entity_poly.pdbx_seq_one_letter_code
_entity_poly.pdbx_strand_id
1 'polypeptide(L)'
;MFRTCIIPLILTIATYQIFNLGIEAKVDNESIEMIREIFNFNLLLILPTLSIIILSIMKIDLRINMIISIGISIVFALLIQDKTLTEVFHALIFGFHLDSPAGKLINGGGFFSMFKMLLIVGTSSGYFGFFKETDLLVGVKKFVNRTFSKLPKMLVMSLMSTMISVFSSNQTLSIMLTYEMARESYDDRDKLALDMENSAVMTPSYIPWNIAGRTPLEMVGAPLMSLYFSFYHHYIILVNTIFSVVDFYRTKK
;
A
#
# COMPACT_ATOMS: atom_id res chain seq x y z
N MET A 1 -5.80 -10.23 11.47
CA MET A 1 -4.93 -9.96 10.31
C MET A 1 -4.65 -11.26 9.55
N PHE A 2 -3.75 -12.16 9.97
CA PHE A 2 -3.43 -13.37 9.17
C PHE A 2 -4.62 -14.24 8.75
N ARG A 3 -5.60 -14.47 9.63
CA ARG A 3 -6.79 -15.29 9.32
C ARG A 3 -7.67 -14.72 8.21
N THR A 4 -7.79 -13.39 8.11
CA THR A 4 -8.61 -12.71 7.10
C THR A 4 -7.96 -12.68 5.72
N CYS A 5 -6.66 -12.96 5.65
CA CYS A 5 -5.85 -12.86 4.44
C CYS A 5 -5.62 -14.20 3.72
N ILE A 6 -5.72 -15.34 4.42
CA ILE A 6 -5.40 -16.66 3.86
C ILE A 6 -6.32 -17.02 2.68
N ILE A 7 -7.64 -16.87 2.85
CA ILE A 7 -8.59 -17.20 1.78
C ILE A 7 -8.38 -16.28 0.56
N PRO A 8 -8.33 -14.93 0.72
CA PRO A 8 -7.98 -14.04 -0.38
C PRO A 8 -6.67 -14.40 -1.09
N LEU A 9 -5.63 -14.75 -0.34
CA LEU A 9 -4.33 -15.13 -0.90
C LEU A 9 -4.44 -16.39 -1.77
N ILE A 10 -5.11 -17.43 -1.28
CA ILE A 10 -5.32 -18.68 -2.04
C ILE A 10 -6.09 -18.38 -3.33
N LEU A 11 -7.16 -17.57 -3.26
CA LEU A 11 -7.93 -17.19 -4.44
C LEU A 11 -7.09 -16.39 -5.43
N THR A 12 -6.24 -15.47 -4.97
CA THR A 12 -5.32 -14.71 -5.83
C THR A 12 -4.34 -15.62 -6.55
N ILE A 13 -3.70 -16.55 -5.83
CA ILE A 13 -2.76 -17.50 -6.42
C ILE A 13 -3.48 -18.36 -7.47
N ALA A 14 -4.67 -18.86 -7.16
CA ALA A 14 -5.46 -19.65 -8.11
C ALA A 14 -5.81 -18.85 -9.37
N THR A 15 -6.26 -17.60 -9.24
CA THR A 15 -6.62 -16.74 -10.36
C THR A 15 -5.43 -16.43 -11.27
N TYR A 16 -4.28 -16.08 -10.69
CA TYR A 16 -3.07 -15.87 -11.50
C TYR A 16 -2.59 -17.16 -12.16
N GLN A 17 -2.70 -18.31 -11.49
CA GLN A 17 -2.37 -19.60 -12.10
C GLN A 17 -3.29 -19.91 -13.28
N ILE A 18 -4.60 -19.65 -13.17
CA ILE A 18 -5.56 -19.84 -14.27
C ILE A 18 -5.22 -18.92 -15.45
N PHE A 19 -4.89 -17.66 -15.20
CA PHE A 19 -4.48 -16.72 -16.26
C PHE A 19 -3.18 -17.14 -16.94
N ASN A 20 -2.30 -17.82 -16.21
CA ASN A 20 -1.03 -18.31 -16.74
C ASN A 20 -1.18 -19.61 -17.56
N LEU A 21 -2.33 -20.31 -17.51
CA LEU A 21 -2.52 -21.56 -18.26
C LEU A 21 -2.49 -21.30 -19.77
N GLY A 22 -1.57 -21.96 -20.47
CA GLY A 22 -1.42 -21.85 -21.93
C GLY A 22 -0.67 -20.60 -22.40
N ILE A 23 -0.10 -19.81 -21.48
CA ILE A 23 0.80 -18.71 -21.82
C ILE A 23 2.25 -19.18 -21.64
N GLU A 24 3.02 -19.17 -22.73
CA GLU A 24 4.47 -19.29 -22.63
C GLU A 24 5.06 -17.95 -22.21
N ALA A 25 5.70 -17.92 -21.04
CA ALA A 25 6.37 -16.73 -20.55
C ALA A 25 7.55 -16.39 -21.46
N LYS A 26 7.44 -15.30 -22.23
CA LYS A 26 8.57 -14.76 -22.98
C LYS A 26 9.51 -14.03 -22.02
N VAL A 27 10.62 -14.68 -21.70
CA VAL A 27 11.65 -14.10 -20.83
C VAL A 27 12.43 -13.05 -21.62
N ASP A 28 12.54 -11.84 -21.08
CA ASP A 28 13.40 -10.78 -21.61
C ASP A 28 14.85 -11.01 -21.16
N ASN A 29 15.52 -11.94 -21.84
CA ASN A 29 16.90 -12.33 -21.52
C ASN A 29 17.87 -11.15 -21.65
N GLU A 30 17.65 -10.24 -22.61
CA GLU A 30 18.51 -9.09 -22.87
C GLU A 30 18.54 -8.16 -21.65
N SER A 31 17.37 -7.77 -21.15
CA SER A 31 17.29 -6.94 -19.94
C SER A 31 17.87 -7.64 -18.71
N ILE A 32 17.65 -8.96 -18.55
CA ILE A 32 18.18 -9.72 -17.42
C ILE A 32 19.72 -9.78 -17.44
N GLU A 33 20.32 -10.01 -18.60
CA GLU A 33 21.77 -10.06 -18.77
C GLU A 33 22.39 -8.69 -18.47
N MET A 34 21.82 -7.60 -19.00
CA MET A 34 22.26 -6.25 -18.68
C MET A 34 22.20 -5.95 -17.17
N ILE A 35 21.14 -6.37 -16.48
CA ILE A 35 21.03 -6.17 -15.03
C ILE A 35 22.13 -6.94 -14.29
N ARG A 36 22.46 -8.17 -14.74
CA ARG A 36 23.53 -8.99 -14.16
C ARG A 36 24.93 -8.38 -14.36
N GLU A 37 25.13 -7.63 -15.44
CA GLU A 37 26.39 -6.92 -15.67
C GLU A 37 26.52 -5.66 -14.79
N ILE A 38 25.40 -4.98 -14.50
CA ILE A 38 25.38 -3.71 -13.75
C ILE A 38 25.40 -3.92 -12.23
N PHE A 39 24.80 -5.01 -11.74
CA PHE A 39 24.63 -5.28 -10.32
C PHE A 39 25.24 -6.60 -9.88
N ASN A 40 25.86 -6.59 -8.71
CA ASN A 40 26.33 -7.79 -8.04
C ASN A 40 25.16 -8.45 -7.28
N PHE A 41 24.74 -9.64 -7.68
CA PHE A 41 23.70 -10.38 -6.99
C PHE A 41 24.28 -11.19 -5.83
N ASN A 42 24.07 -10.72 -4.61
CA ASN A 42 24.47 -11.41 -3.38
C ASN A 42 23.23 -11.68 -2.51
N LEU A 43 23.12 -12.90 -1.94
CA LEU A 43 22.03 -13.27 -1.05
C LEU A 43 21.90 -12.32 0.16
N LEU A 44 23.01 -11.74 0.62
CA LEU A 44 23.02 -10.76 1.69
C LEU A 44 22.17 -9.52 1.38
N LEU A 45 21.98 -9.15 0.10
CA LEU A 45 21.20 -7.97 -0.29
C LEU A 45 19.71 -8.06 0.09
N ILE A 46 19.23 -9.21 0.57
CA ILE A 46 17.88 -9.35 1.13
C ILE A 46 17.75 -8.75 2.54
N LEU A 47 18.87 -8.52 3.26
CA LEU A 47 18.84 -8.08 4.66
C LEU A 47 18.12 -6.75 4.91
N PRO A 48 18.24 -5.69 4.07
CA PRO A 48 17.42 -4.49 4.25
C PRO A 48 15.92 -4.82 4.32
N THR A 49 15.41 -5.61 3.37
CA THR A 49 14.00 -6.02 3.34
C THR A 49 13.63 -6.89 4.54
N LEU A 50 14.47 -7.85 4.92
CA LEU A 50 14.22 -8.68 6.10
C LEU A 50 14.23 -7.85 7.39
N SER A 51 15.08 -6.83 7.49
CA SER A 51 15.11 -5.94 8.65
C SER A 51 13.76 -5.26 8.86
N ILE A 52 13.11 -4.81 7.79
CA ILE A 52 11.77 -4.20 7.85
C ILE A 52 10.77 -5.18 8.44
N ILE A 53 10.75 -6.42 7.96
CA ILE A 53 9.78 -7.44 8.39
C ILE A 53 10.03 -7.82 9.86
N ILE A 54 11.28 -8.14 10.22
CA ILE A 54 11.66 -8.59 11.56
C ILE A 54 11.37 -7.50 12.59
N LEU A 55 11.82 -6.26 12.33
CA LEU A 55 11.62 -5.15 13.26
C LEU A 55 10.15 -4.74 13.38
N SER A 56 9.34 -4.91 12.33
CA SER A 56 7.88 -4.71 12.40
C SER A 56 7.20 -5.75 13.28
N ILE A 57 7.61 -7.03 13.21
CA ILE A 57 7.13 -8.09 14.11
C ILE A 57 7.54 -7.79 15.56
N MET A 58 8.75 -7.25 15.76
CA MET A 58 9.23 -6.78 17.06
C MET A 58 8.57 -5.47 17.53
N LYS A 59 7.64 -4.90 16.76
CA LYS A 59 6.89 -3.67 17.06
C LYS A 59 7.79 -2.44 17.27
N ILE A 60 8.93 -2.39 16.58
CA ILE A 60 9.79 -1.20 16.55
C ILE A 60 9.09 -0.09 15.76
N ASP A 61 9.25 1.17 16.19
CA ASP A 61 8.71 2.35 15.49
C ASP A 61 9.14 2.33 14.02
N LEU A 62 8.15 2.51 13.13
CA LEU A 62 8.35 2.43 11.69
C LEU A 62 9.45 3.37 11.18
N ARG A 63 9.61 4.56 11.79
CA ARG A 63 10.65 5.52 11.40
C ARG A 63 12.03 4.97 11.68
N ILE A 64 12.24 4.38 12.86
CA ILE A 64 13.51 3.75 13.23
C ILE A 64 13.78 2.55 12.31
N ASN A 65 12.76 1.75 12.06
CA ASN A 65 12.84 0.59 11.18
C ASN A 65 13.31 0.98 9.76
N MET A 66 12.70 2.02 9.18
CA MET A 66 13.09 2.55 7.86
C MET A 66 14.53 3.09 7.86
N ILE A 67 14.96 3.81 8.90
CA ILE A 67 16.33 4.34 9.00
C ILE A 67 17.36 3.20 9.04
N ILE A 68 17.09 2.14 9.81
CA ILE A 68 17.96 0.97 9.88
C ILE A 68 18.07 0.31 8.50
N SER A 69 16.94 0.06 7.82
CA SER A 69 16.94 -0.52 6.49
C SER A 69 17.73 0.32 5.48
N ILE A 70 17.59 1.65 5.50
CA ILE A 70 18.34 2.55 4.63
C ILE A 70 19.85 2.47 4.95
N GLY A 71 20.22 2.45 6.23
CA GLY A 71 21.62 2.31 6.65
C GLY A 71 22.26 1.02 6.14
N ILE A 72 21.56 -0.12 6.25
CA ILE A 72 22.03 -1.41 5.72
C ILE A 72 22.18 -1.33 4.19
N SER A 73 21.21 -0.74 3.48
CA SER A 73 21.29 -0.56 2.03
C SER A 73 22.47 0.30 1.60
N ILE A 74 22.79 1.38 2.33
CA ILE A 74 23.95 2.23 2.04
C ILE A 74 25.26 1.44 2.23
N VAL A 75 25.39 0.70 3.34
CA VAL A 75 26.58 -0.14 3.58
C VAL A 75 26.77 -1.16 2.46
N PHE A 76 25.69 -1.76 1.97
CA PHE A 76 25.78 -2.73 0.87
C PHE A 76 26.03 -2.11 -0.49
N ALA A 77 25.50 -0.91 -0.75
CA ALA A 77 25.84 -0.17 -1.96
C ALA A 77 27.35 0.11 -2.02
N LEU A 78 27.96 0.45 -0.88
CA LEU A 78 29.41 0.71 -0.78
C LEU A 78 30.26 -0.56 -0.86
N LEU A 79 29.89 -1.61 -0.13
CA LEU A 79 30.74 -2.79 0.07
C LEU A 79 30.49 -3.95 -0.91
N ILE A 80 29.27 -4.07 -1.44
CA ILE A 80 28.86 -5.20 -2.30
C ILE A 80 28.65 -4.75 -3.74
N GLN A 81 28.15 -3.54 -3.96
CA GLN A 81 27.91 -2.97 -5.29
C GLN A 81 29.04 -2.09 -5.80
N ASP A 82 30.13 -1.94 -5.01
CA ASP A 82 31.30 -1.12 -5.30
C ASP A 82 30.96 0.32 -5.74
N LYS A 83 29.89 0.90 -5.18
CA LYS A 83 29.50 2.29 -5.44
C LYS A 83 30.25 3.24 -4.53
N THR A 84 30.57 4.41 -5.07
CA THR A 84 31.15 5.50 -4.28
C THR A 84 30.08 6.17 -3.42
N LEU A 85 30.53 6.79 -2.32
CA LEU A 85 29.63 7.53 -1.43
C LEU A 85 28.86 8.64 -2.15
N THR A 86 29.51 9.30 -3.11
CA THR A 86 28.90 10.34 -3.94
C THR A 86 27.79 9.80 -4.81
N GLU A 87 27.99 8.65 -5.47
CA GLU A 87 26.96 8.00 -6.28
C GLU A 87 25.75 7.58 -5.42
N VAL A 88 26.00 7.05 -4.22
CA VAL A 88 24.94 6.67 -3.29
C VAL A 88 24.14 7.89 -2.84
N PHE A 89 24.79 8.99 -2.45
CA PHE A 89 24.08 10.21 -2.06
C PHE A 89 23.33 10.83 -3.23
N HIS A 90 23.92 10.84 -4.42
CA HIS A 90 23.26 11.32 -5.62
C HIS A 90 22.00 10.49 -5.91
N ALA A 91 22.10 9.16 -5.83
CA ALA A 91 20.97 8.25 -6.01
C ALA A 91 19.87 8.46 -4.94
N LEU A 92 20.25 8.69 -3.68
CA LEU A 92 19.30 8.98 -2.60
C LEU A 92 18.52 10.29 -2.83
N ILE A 93 19.17 11.33 -3.35
CA ILE A 93 18.56 12.65 -3.50
C ILE A 93 17.79 12.75 -4.82
N PHE A 94 18.45 12.41 -5.93
CA PHE A 94 17.97 12.63 -7.29
C PHE A 94 17.37 11.39 -7.95
N GLY A 95 17.65 10.21 -7.41
CA GLY A 95 17.23 8.93 -7.99
C GLY A 95 18.32 8.24 -8.79
N PHE A 96 18.03 7.00 -9.17
CA PHE A 96 18.93 6.15 -9.93
C PHE A 96 18.41 6.00 -11.36
N HIS A 97 19.24 6.33 -12.34
CA HIS A 97 18.87 6.33 -13.75
C HIS A 97 19.96 5.68 -14.61
N LEU A 98 19.54 4.75 -15.46
CA LEU A 98 20.31 4.07 -16.49
C LEU A 98 19.70 4.36 -17.86
N ASP A 99 20.53 4.79 -18.79
CA ASP A 99 20.19 5.00 -20.20
C ASP A 99 20.34 3.69 -20.99
N SER A 100 19.66 2.64 -20.54
CA SER A 100 19.67 1.31 -21.16
C SER A 100 18.29 0.65 -21.07
N PRO A 101 17.98 -0.40 -21.85
CA PRO A 101 16.73 -1.14 -21.73
C PRO A 101 16.47 -1.67 -20.31
N ALA A 102 17.53 -2.06 -19.58
CA ALA A 102 17.47 -2.44 -18.17
C ALA A 102 16.97 -1.31 -17.26
N GLY A 103 17.16 -0.05 -17.66
CA GLY A 103 16.64 1.11 -16.95
C GLY A 103 15.12 1.10 -16.80
N LYS A 104 14.37 0.46 -17.70
CA LYS A 104 12.90 0.34 -17.55
C LYS A 104 12.47 -0.44 -16.30
N LEU A 105 13.35 -1.29 -15.76
CA LEU A 105 13.06 -2.15 -14.62
C LEU A 105 13.61 -1.60 -13.30
N ILE A 106 14.68 -0.81 -13.35
CA ILE A 106 15.45 -0.42 -12.16
C ILE A 106 15.51 1.10 -11.97
N ASN A 107 15.22 1.89 -13.00
CA ASN A 107 15.21 3.34 -12.85
C ASN A 107 14.17 3.72 -11.79
N GLY A 108 14.57 4.59 -10.87
CA GLY A 108 13.78 4.94 -9.70
C GLY A 108 14.05 6.37 -9.28
N GLY A 109 13.09 6.95 -8.56
CA GLY A 109 13.24 8.30 -8.02
C GLY A 109 14.18 8.37 -6.80
N GLY A 110 14.37 9.59 -6.31
CA GLY A 110 15.04 9.88 -5.04
C GLY A 110 14.14 10.68 -4.10
N PHE A 111 14.74 11.26 -3.07
CA PHE A 111 14.06 12.14 -2.11
C PHE A 111 13.28 13.27 -2.81
N PHE A 112 13.84 13.86 -3.86
CA PHE A 112 13.20 14.97 -4.57
C PHE A 112 11.89 14.53 -5.27
N SER A 113 11.89 13.34 -5.85
CA SER A 113 10.68 12.73 -6.44
C SER A 113 9.60 12.50 -5.38
N MET A 114 9.99 12.17 -4.14
CA MET A 114 9.08 11.99 -3.02
C MET A 114 8.63 13.29 -2.36
N PHE A 115 9.39 14.37 -2.48
CA PHE A 115 9.08 15.65 -1.83
C PHE A 115 7.71 16.20 -2.23
N LYS A 116 7.35 16.10 -3.52
CA LYS A 116 6.01 16.48 -4.00
C LYS A 116 4.90 15.68 -3.30
N MET A 117 5.10 14.38 -3.11
CA MET A 117 4.14 13.53 -2.41
C MET A 117 4.03 13.88 -0.93
N LEU A 118 5.16 14.20 -0.28
CA LEU A 118 5.17 14.68 1.10
C LEU A 118 4.36 15.98 1.27
N LEU A 119 4.47 16.92 0.34
CA LEU A 119 3.66 18.15 0.36
C LEU A 119 2.16 17.86 0.18
N ILE A 120 1.79 16.95 -0.74
CA ILE A 120 0.40 16.54 -0.93
C ILE A 120 -0.16 15.94 0.36
N VAL A 121 0.57 15.01 0.97
CA VAL A 121 0.16 14.38 2.23
C VAL A 121 0.07 15.42 3.34
N GLY A 122 1.11 16.24 3.55
CA GLY A 122 1.15 17.24 4.62
C GLY A 122 0.02 18.27 4.53
N THR A 123 -0.20 18.85 3.35
CA THR A 123 -1.29 19.82 3.14
C THR A 123 -2.67 19.19 3.34
N SER A 124 -2.88 17.97 2.81
CA SER A 124 -4.14 17.24 2.95
C SER A 124 -4.45 16.85 4.40
N SER A 125 -3.44 16.44 5.17
CA SER A 125 -3.58 16.14 6.60
C SER A 125 -3.85 17.40 7.42
N GLY A 126 -3.34 18.56 7.00
CA GLY A 126 -3.71 19.86 7.57
C GLY A 126 -5.22 20.14 7.43
N TYR A 127 -5.78 19.94 6.25
CA TYR A 127 -7.24 20.08 6.02
C TYR A 127 -8.08 19.12 6.86
N PHE A 128 -7.63 17.89 7.05
CA PHE A 128 -8.30 16.95 7.96
C PHE A 128 -8.38 17.51 9.39
N GLY A 129 -7.32 18.15 9.88
CA GLY A 129 -7.33 18.84 11.17
C GLY A 129 -8.43 19.90 11.27
N PHE A 130 -8.58 20.74 10.23
CA PHE A 130 -9.66 21.72 10.17
C PHE A 130 -11.05 21.07 10.21
N PHE A 131 -11.28 20.01 9.41
CA PHE A 131 -12.59 19.33 9.40
C PHE A 131 -12.97 18.73 10.75
N LYS A 132 -11.98 18.29 11.52
CA LYS A 132 -12.19 17.72 12.84
C LYS A 132 -12.56 18.79 13.88
N GLU A 133 -11.91 19.94 13.85
CA GLU A 133 -12.12 21.02 14.85
C GLU A 133 -13.33 21.92 14.54
N THR A 134 -13.88 21.88 13.32
CA THR A 134 -14.97 22.79 12.87
C THR A 134 -16.35 22.17 12.87
N ASP A 135 -16.53 20.97 13.46
CA ASP A 135 -17.79 20.21 13.48
C ASP A 135 -18.44 19.92 12.10
N LEU A 136 -17.74 20.21 11.00
CA LEU A 136 -18.24 20.00 9.63
C LEU A 136 -18.60 18.54 9.34
N LEU A 137 -17.98 17.60 10.07
CA LEU A 137 -18.16 16.16 9.90
C LEU A 137 -19.33 15.60 10.74
N VAL A 138 -19.89 16.35 11.69
CA VAL A 138 -20.90 15.83 12.65
C VAL A 138 -22.15 15.32 11.94
N GLY A 139 -22.67 16.05 10.95
CA GLY A 139 -23.84 15.64 10.18
C GLY A 139 -23.62 14.33 9.42
N VAL A 140 -22.45 14.20 8.78
CA VAL A 140 -22.07 13.00 8.01
C VAL A 140 -21.86 11.82 8.95
N LYS A 141 -21.17 12.01 10.08
CA LYS A 141 -20.99 10.98 11.11
C LYS A 141 -22.32 10.41 11.60
N LYS A 142 -23.32 11.25 11.84
CA LYS A 142 -24.66 10.79 12.26
C LYS A 142 -25.32 9.89 11.21
N PHE A 143 -25.16 10.21 9.92
CA PHE A 143 -25.65 9.38 8.83
C PHE A 143 -24.89 8.04 8.74
N VAL A 144 -23.57 8.08 8.86
CA VAL A 144 -22.69 6.90 8.86
C VAL A 144 -23.03 5.97 10.03
N ASN A 145 -23.14 6.50 11.25
CA ASN A 145 -23.48 5.71 12.45
C ASN A 145 -24.85 5.01 12.31
N ARG A 146 -25.85 5.69 11.74
CA ARG A 146 -27.17 5.07 11.42
C ARG A 146 -27.07 3.95 10.39
N THR A 147 -26.07 4.00 9.52
CA THR A 147 -25.85 2.98 8.50
C THR A 147 -25.18 1.76 9.12
N PHE A 148 -24.16 1.96 9.97
CA PHE A 148 -23.52 0.91 10.75
C PHE A 148 -24.49 0.16 11.69
N SER A 149 -25.54 0.81 12.19
CA SER A 149 -26.56 0.12 13.00
C SER A 149 -27.51 -0.78 12.19
N LYS A 150 -27.59 -0.58 10.88
CA LYS A 150 -28.55 -1.28 9.99
C LYS A 150 -27.90 -2.35 9.13
N LEU A 151 -26.62 -2.19 8.82
CA LEU A 151 -25.88 -3.02 7.88
C LEU A 151 -24.61 -3.62 8.51
N PRO A 152 -24.05 -4.70 7.94
CA PRO A 152 -22.79 -5.28 8.39
C PRO A 152 -21.62 -4.30 8.37
N LYS A 153 -20.81 -4.32 9.43
CA LYS A 153 -19.71 -3.36 9.65
C LYS A 153 -18.70 -3.29 8.49
N MET A 154 -18.20 -4.44 8.02
CA MET A 154 -17.22 -4.47 6.92
C MET A 154 -17.81 -3.98 5.58
N LEU A 155 -19.11 -4.23 5.35
CA LEU A 155 -19.81 -3.72 4.16
C LEU A 155 -19.85 -2.19 4.16
N VAL A 156 -20.27 -1.61 5.28
CA VAL A 156 -20.36 -0.15 5.44
C VAL A 156 -18.97 0.48 5.36
N MET A 157 -17.97 -0.12 6.01
CA MET A 157 -16.59 0.34 5.98
C MET A 157 -16.03 0.36 4.54
N SER A 158 -16.23 -0.73 3.79
CA SER A 158 -15.74 -0.84 2.41
C SER A 158 -16.35 0.23 1.51
N LEU A 159 -17.69 0.38 1.53
CA LEU A 159 -18.39 1.40 0.73
C LEU A 159 -17.97 2.83 1.11
N MET A 160 -17.92 3.11 2.42
CA MET A 160 -17.53 4.41 2.94
C MET A 160 -16.09 4.76 2.55
N SER A 161 -15.17 3.82 2.73
CA SER A 161 -13.76 4.03 2.40
C SER A 161 -13.54 4.24 0.90
N THR A 162 -14.29 3.56 0.02
CA THR A 162 -14.28 3.81 -1.42
C THR A 162 -14.72 5.24 -1.73
N MET A 163 -15.85 5.67 -1.18
CA MET A 163 -16.36 7.03 -1.39
C MET A 163 -15.37 8.09 -0.90
N ILE A 164 -14.78 7.91 0.29
CA ILE A 164 -13.77 8.81 0.83
C ILE A 164 -12.51 8.81 -0.05
N SER A 165 -12.09 7.64 -0.54
CA SER A 165 -10.90 7.50 -1.38
C SER A 165 -11.05 8.22 -2.72
N VAL A 166 -12.27 8.25 -3.31
CA VAL A 166 -12.57 9.01 -4.53
C VAL A 166 -12.27 10.51 -4.34
N PHE A 167 -12.55 11.08 -3.16
CA PHE A 167 -12.26 12.48 -2.88
C PHE A 167 -10.83 12.73 -2.35
N SER A 168 -10.10 11.67 -2.00
CA SER A 168 -8.78 11.78 -1.40
C SER A 168 -7.66 11.65 -2.44
N SER A 169 -6.67 12.54 -2.37
CA SER A 169 -5.49 12.50 -3.24
C SER A 169 -4.40 11.53 -2.75
N ASN A 170 -4.49 11.03 -1.52
CA ASN A 170 -3.52 10.13 -0.92
C ASN A 170 -4.16 9.18 0.11
N GLN A 171 -3.46 8.07 0.38
CA GLN A 171 -3.88 7.02 1.31
C GLN A 171 -4.09 7.55 2.75
N THR A 172 -3.20 8.42 3.22
CA THR A 172 -3.21 8.92 4.61
C THR A 172 -4.49 9.67 4.92
N LEU A 173 -4.90 10.59 4.03
CA LEU A 173 -6.15 11.32 4.18
C LEU A 173 -7.36 10.38 4.15
N SER A 174 -7.35 9.39 3.25
CA SER A 174 -8.43 8.38 3.18
C SER A 174 -8.57 7.61 4.48
N ILE A 175 -7.45 7.17 5.06
CA ILE A 175 -7.42 6.44 6.33
C ILE A 175 -7.93 7.35 7.46
N MET A 176 -7.41 8.59 7.57
CA MET A 176 -7.79 9.52 8.64
C MET A 176 -9.29 9.84 8.62
N LEU A 177 -9.84 10.19 7.45
CA LEU A 177 -11.27 10.47 7.30
C LEU A 177 -12.13 9.24 7.57
N THR A 178 -11.75 8.08 7.03
CA THR A 178 -12.54 6.85 7.23
C THR A 178 -12.53 6.43 8.69
N TYR A 179 -11.38 6.51 9.36
CA TYR A 179 -11.27 6.26 10.79
C TYR A 179 -12.16 7.20 11.60
N GLU A 180 -12.10 8.50 11.31
CA GLU A 180 -12.88 9.51 12.04
C GLU A 180 -14.38 9.28 11.90
N MET A 181 -14.83 8.78 10.75
CA MET A 181 -16.23 8.44 10.49
C MET A 181 -16.66 7.11 11.14
N ALA A 182 -15.75 6.13 11.24
CA ALA A 182 -16.07 4.79 11.73
C ALA A 182 -15.87 4.60 13.23
N ARG A 183 -14.94 5.32 13.87
CA ARG A 183 -14.41 4.97 15.21
C ARG A 183 -15.48 4.85 16.29
N GLU A 184 -16.58 5.61 16.21
CA GLU A 184 -17.69 5.59 17.18
C GLU A 184 -18.68 4.43 16.94
N SER A 185 -18.60 3.78 15.77
CA SER A 185 -19.43 2.61 15.41
C SER A 185 -18.78 1.26 15.77
N TYR A 186 -17.60 1.28 16.39
CA TYR A 186 -16.85 0.09 16.79
C TYR A 186 -16.47 0.15 18.27
N ASP A 187 -16.93 -0.83 19.04
CA ASP A 187 -16.54 -1.00 20.44
C ASP A 187 -15.16 -1.66 20.58
N ASP A 188 -14.84 -2.58 19.66
CA ASP A 188 -13.58 -3.31 19.59
C ASP A 188 -12.60 -2.60 18.65
N ARG A 189 -11.48 -2.15 19.21
CA ARG A 189 -10.41 -1.45 18.47
C ARG A 189 -9.68 -2.38 17.50
N ASP A 190 -9.53 -3.66 17.84
CA ASP A 190 -8.84 -4.62 16.98
C ASP A 190 -9.69 -4.92 15.74
N LYS A 191 -11.01 -5.04 15.93
CA LYS A 191 -11.95 -5.15 14.81
C LYS A 191 -11.98 -3.91 13.93
N LEU A 192 -11.95 -2.71 14.52
CA LEU A 192 -11.85 -1.47 13.75
C LEU A 192 -10.56 -1.43 12.93
N ALA A 193 -9.42 -1.75 13.54
CA ALA A 193 -8.13 -1.78 12.86
C ALA A 193 -8.12 -2.80 11.71
N LEU A 194 -8.72 -3.97 11.92
CA LEU A 194 -8.81 -5.03 10.92
C LEU A 194 -9.70 -4.63 9.74
N ASP A 195 -10.88 -4.06 9.99
CA ASP A 195 -11.79 -3.62 8.93
C ASP A 195 -11.19 -2.44 8.17
N MET A 196 -10.51 -1.51 8.85
CA MET A 196 -9.73 -0.42 8.24
C MET A 196 -8.61 -0.94 7.34
N GLU A 197 -7.83 -1.92 7.80
CA GLU A 197 -6.76 -2.56 7.01
C GLU A 197 -7.34 -3.18 5.73
N ASN A 198 -8.41 -3.96 5.87
CA ASN A 198 -9.03 -4.68 4.76
C ASN A 198 -9.83 -3.76 3.81
N SER A 199 -9.93 -2.47 4.09
CA SER A 199 -10.67 -1.51 3.27
C SER A 199 -9.87 -0.22 3.07
N ALA A 200 -10.01 0.77 3.96
CA ALA A 200 -9.47 2.12 3.88
C ALA A 200 -7.96 2.20 3.64
N VAL A 201 -7.18 1.22 4.09
CA VAL A 201 -5.75 1.18 3.81
C VAL A 201 -5.50 0.79 2.36
N MET A 202 -6.22 -0.19 1.82
CA MET A 202 -5.90 -0.76 0.52
C MET A 202 -6.72 -0.17 -0.64
N THR A 203 -7.97 0.26 -0.40
CA THR A 203 -8.89 0.82 -1.40
C THR A 203 -8.36 2.07 -2.13
N PRO A 204 -7.62 2.99 -1.47
CA PRO A 204 -7.06 4.16 -2.15
C PRO A 204 -6.21 3.82 -3.37
N SER A 205 -5.56 2.64 -3.40
CA SER A 205 -4.73 2.21 -4.51
C SER A 205 -5.48 2.04 -5.83
N TYR A 206 -6.80 1.90 -5.84
CA TYR A 206 -7.59 1.84 -7.08
C TYR A 206 -7.92 3.19 -7.68
N ILE A 207 -7.87 4.24 -6.88
CA ILE A 207 -8.31 5.55 -7.32
C ILE A 207 -7.20 6.14 -8.19
N PRO A 208 -7.42 6.37 -9.51
CA PRO A 208 -6.37 6.74 -10.47
C PRO A 208 -5.53 7.96 -10.09
N TRP A 209 -6.14 8.92 -9.39
CA TRP A 209 -5.52 10.16 -8.95
C TRP A 209 -4.93 10.07 -7.54
N ASN A 210 -5.04 8.92 -6.88
CA ASN A 210 -4.45 8.69 -5.57
C ASN A 210 -3.01 8.20 -5.74
N ILE A 211 -2.09 8.87 -5.05
CA ILE A 211 -0.65 8.57 -5.14
C ILE A 211 -0.29 7.16 -4.65
N ALA A 212 -1.13 6.54 -3.80
CA ALA A 212 -0.87 5.22 -3.22
C ALA A 212 -0.76 4.10 -4.25
N GLY A 213 -1.62 4.13 -5.28
CA GLY A 213 -1.59 3.16 -6.37
C GLY A 213 -0.78 3.67 -7.57
N ARG A 214 -0.90 4.97 -7.86
CA ARG A 214 -0.27 5.57 -9.04
C ARG A 214 1.25 5.57 -8.95
N THR A 215 1.82 5.96 -7.81
CA THR A 215 3.28 6.13 -7.68
C THR A 215 4.03 4.81 -7.87
N PRO A 216 3.66 3.69 -7.20
CA PRO A 216 4.32 2.42 -7.47
C PRO A 216 4.25 1.98 -8.93
N LEU A 217 3.12 2.22 -9.62
CA LEU A 217 2.99 1.88 -11.05
C LEU A 217 3.86 2.76 -11.95
N GLU A 218 3.94 4.07 -11.67
CA GLU A 218 4.83 4.98 -12.38
C GLU A 218 6.30 4.58 -12.19
N MET A 219 6.69 4.15 -10.98
CA MET A 219 8.05 3.71 -10.69
C MET A 219 8.46 2.47 -11.48
N VAL A 220 7.54 1.52 -11.68
CA VAL A 220 7.82 0.29 -12.47
C VAL A 220 7.44 0.44 -13.95
N GLY A 221 7.04 1.63 -14.40
CA GLY A 221 6.62 1.89 -15.77
C GLY A 221 5.38 1.10 -16.22
N ALA A 222 4.56 0.62 -15.28
CA ALA A 222 3.40 -0.20 -15.58
C ALA A 222 2.18 0.66 -15.95
N PRO A 223 1.31 0.17 -16.87
CA PRO A 223 0.09 0.89 -17.21
C PRO A 223 -0.87 0.95 -16.01
N LEU A 224 -1.62 2.07 -15.90
CA LEU A 224 -2.60 2.26 -14.82
C LEU A 224 -3.66 1.14 -14.78
N MET A 225 -4.00 0.55 -15.94
CA MET A 225 -4.93 -0.58 -16.02
C MET A 225 -4.47 -1.80 -15.22
N SER A 226 -3.18 -1.92 -14.88
CA SER A 226 -2.66 -2.99 -14.01
C SER A 226 -3.29 -2.98 -12.63
N LEU A 227 -3.85 -1.84 -12.16
CA LEU A 227 -4.59 -1.78 -10.90
C LEU A 227 -5.78 -2.74 -10.87
N TYR A 228 -6.47 -2.95 -12.00
CA TYR A 228 -7.62 -3.86 -12.07
C TYR A 228 -7.23 -5.32 -11.81
N PHE A 229 -5.96 -5.67 -11.98
CA PHE A 229 -5.44 -7.00 -11.68
C PHE A 229 -5.04 -7.20 -10.21
N SER A 230 -5.31 -6.24 -9.32
CA SER A 230 -5.09 -6.39 -7.87
C SER A 230 -6.12 -7.34 -7.23
N PHE A 231 -6.16 -8.60 -7.68
CA PHE A 231 -7.16 -9.60 -7.26
C PHE A 231 -7.16 -9.84 -5.76
N TYR A 232 -6.00 -9.75 -5.12
CA TYR A 232 -5.87 -9.90 -3.68
C TYR A 232 -6.77 -8.94 -2.91
N HIS A 233 -6.77 -7.67 -3.31
CA HIS A 233 -7.61 -6.68 -2.66
C HIS A 233 -9.11 -6.92 -2.95
N HIS A 234 -9.46 -7.29 -4.20
CA HIS A 234 -10.85 -7.64 -4.54
C HIS A 234 -11.36 -8.78 -3.64
N TYR A 235 -10.56 -9.83 -3.46
CA TYR A 235 -10.93 -10.94 -2.60
C TYR A 235 -10.91 -10.59 -1.11
N ILE A 236 -10.01 -9.72 -0.65
CA ILE A 236 -10.05 -9.22 0.73
C ILE A 236 -11.39 -8.55 1.02
N ILE A 237 -11.83 -7.61 0.20
CA ILE A 237 -13.11 -6.92 0.43
C ILE A 237 -14.25 -7.91 0.35
N LEU A 238 -14.29 -8.75 -0.71
CA LEU A 238 -15.38 -9.69 -0.96
C LEU A 238 -15.53 -10.69 0.20
N VAL A 239 -14.46 -11.40 0.54
CA VAL A 239 -14.48 -12.48 1.54
C VAL A 239 -14.82 -11.93 2.92
N ASN A 240 -14.17 -10.85 3.35
CA ASN A 240 -14.41 -10.27 4.68
C ASN A 240 -15.80 -9.62 4.77
N THR A 241 -16.32 -9.07 3.67
CA THR A 241 -17.71 -8.58 3.62
C THR A 241 -18.70 -9.74 3.77
N ILE A 242 -18.49 -10.86 3.08
CA ILE A 242 -19.35 -12.06 3.21
C ILE A 242 -19.34 -12.56 4.65
N PHE A 243 -18.17 -12.71 5.28
CA PHE A 243 -18.08 -13.10 6.68
C PHE A 243 -18.83 -12.13 7.60
N SER A 244 -18.64 -10.82 7.41
CA SER A 244 -19.35 -9.81 8.20
C SER A 244 -20.87 -9.87 7.99
N VAL A 245 -21.35 -10.17 6.79
CA VAL A 245 -22.79 -10.31 6.48
C VAL A 245 -23.36 -11.52 7.20
N VAL A 246 -22.68 -12.67 7.11
CA VAL A 246 -23.09 -13.91 7.78
C VAL A 246 -23.18 -13.73 9.29
N ASP A 247 -22.15 -13.12 9.89
CA ASP A 247 -22.11 -12.86 11.33
C ASP A 247 -23.22 -11.89 11.76
N PHE A 248 -23.47 -10.83 10.99
CA PHE A 248 -24.52 -9.85 11.28
C PHE A 248 -25.91 -10.48 11.34
N TYR A 249 -26.24 -11.37 10.40
CA TYR A 249 -27.53 -12.07 10.40
C TYR A 249 -27.62 -13.17 11.47
N ARG A 250 -26.49 -13.78 11.87
CA ARG A 250 -26.46 -14.72 13.00
C ARG A 250 -26.74 -14.03 14.33
N THR A 251 -26.17 -12.85 14.57
CA THR A 251 -26.37 -12.11 15.83
C THR A 251 -27.74 -11.42 15.96
N LYS A 252 -28.49 -11.31 14.86
CA LYS A 252 -29.85 -10.74 14.85
C LYS A 252 -30.95 -11.75 15.14
N LYS A 253 -30.65 -13.05 15.06
CA LYS A 253 -31.54 -14.14 15.47
C LYS A 253 -31.37 -14.39 16.96
#